data_AF-A0A821Q2W8-F1
#
_entry.id   AF-A0A821Q2W8-F1
#
_cell.length_a   1.000
_cell.length_b   1.000
_cell.length_c   1.000
_cell.angle_alpha   90.00
_cell.angle_beta   90.00
_cell.angle_gamma   90.00
#
_symmetry.space_group_name_H-M   'P 1'
#
loop_
_entity.id
_entity.type
_entity.pdbx_description
1 polymer ?
#
loop_
_entity_poly.entity_id
_entity_poly.type
_entity_poly.pdbx_seq_one_letter_code
_entity_poly.pdbx_strand_id
1 'polypeptide(L)' 'ISQLAHLVRDQVGFTGCLQFEGDVKNDGPMRRTADTSHFEKLHPSFTMTLLPTAIKETLEWYKKNK' A
#
# COMPACT_ATOMS: atom_id res chain seq x y z
N ILE A 1 -5.25 -6.03 3.53
CA ILE A 1 -5.27 -4.63 4.01
C ILE A 1 -4.40 -4.40 5.25
N SER A 2 -4.33 -5.35 6.20
CA SER A 2 -3.52 -5.23 7.43
C SER A 2 -2.04 -4.86 7.19
N GLN A 3 -1.32 -5.56 6.31
CA GLN A 3 0.09 -5.27 6.03
C GLN A 3 0.34 -3.85 5.55
N LEU A 4 -0.54 -3.32 4.69
CA LEU A 4 -0.44 -1.94 4.19
C LEU A 4 -0.68 -0.93 5.32
N ALA A 5 -1.65 -1.19 6.19
CA ALA A 5 -1.94 -0.31 7.33
C ALA A 5 -0.76 -0.26 8.32
N HIS A 6 -0.10 -1.39 8.59
CA HIS A 6 1.12 -1.41 9.39
C HIS A 6 2.27 -0.63 8.72
N LEU A 7 2.46 -0.81 7.42
CA LEU A 7 3.51 -0.10 6.69
C LEU A 7 3.30 1.41 6.72
N VAL A 8 2.07 1.88 6.53
CA VAL A 8 1.73 3.31 6.66
C VAL A 8 1.97 3.80 8.08
N ARG A 9 1.49 3.07 9.10
CA ARG A 9 1.68 3.39 10.52
C ARG A 9 3.14 3.65 10.85
N ASP A 10 4.01 2.74 10.43
CA ASP A 10 5.44 2.80 10.73
C ASP A 10 6.10 4.00 10.01
N GLN A 11 5.71 4.28 8.77
CA GLN A 11 6.23 5.42 7.99
C GLN A 11 5.75 6.78 8.51
N VAL A 12 4.54 6.88 9.09
CA VAL A 12 4.06 8.13 9.69
C VAL A 12 4.55 8.33 11.13
N GLY A 13 5.22 7.34 11.73
CA GLY A 13 5.69 7.40 13.11
C GLY A 13 4.57 7.31 14.15
N PHE A 14 3.47 6.64 13.82
CA PHE A 14 2.34 6.49 14.75
C PHE A 14 2.64 5.40 15.79
N THR A 15 2.59 5.78 17.07
CA THR A 15 2.90 4.90 18.21
C THR A 15 1.66 4.35 18.93
N GLY A 16 0.46 4.75 18.51
CA GLY A 16 -0.79 4.25 19.09
C GLY A 16 -1.15 2.83 18.65
N CYS A 17 -2.28 2.33 19.15
CA CYS A 17 -2.81 1.02 18.78
C CYS A 17 -3.49 1.06 17.40
N LEU A 18 -3.21 0.06 16.56
CA LEU A 18 -3.93 -0.16 15.30
C LEU A 18 -5.02 -1.19 15.55
N GLN A 19 -6.29 -0.79 15.42
CA GLN A 19 -7.45 -1.65 15.62
C GLN A 19 -8.24 -1.80 14.31
N PHE A 20 -8.63 -3.03 13.99
CA PHE A 20 -9.48 -3.36 12.86
C PHE A 20 -10.90 -3.67 13.38
N GLU A 21 -11.90 -2.93 12.92
CA GLU A 21 -13.30 -3.14 13.29
C GLU A 21 -13.93 -4.19 12.38
N GLY A 22 -13.85 -5.46 12.77
CA GLY A 22 -14.25 -6.59 11.92
C GLY A 22 -15.75 -6.66 11.60
N ASP A 23 -16.62 -6.32 12.56
CA ASP A 23 -18.07 -6.50 12.41
C ASP A 23 -18.81 -5.23 11.95
N VAL A 24 -18.10 -4.10 11.82
CA VAL A 24 -18.70 -2.78 11.53
C VAL A 24 -18.77 -2.50 10.03
N LYS A 25 -17.85 -3.09 9.24
CA LYS A 25 -17.78 -2.88 7.80
C LYS A 25 -17.50 -4.20 7.09
N ASN A 26 -18.30 -4.49 6.07
CA ASN A 26 -18.05 -5.64 5.20
C ASN A 26 -16.75 -5.42 4.42
N ASP A 27 -15.84 -6.38 4.52
CA ASP A 27 -14.69 -6.44 3.64
C ASP A 27 -15.13 -6.59 2.18
N GLY A 28 -14.37 -5.97 1.28
CA GLY A 28 -14.50 -6.25 -0.15
C GLY A 28 -14.09 -7.69 -0.50
N PRO A 29 -14.09 -8.06 -1.79
CA PRO A 29 -13.59 -9.35 -2.21
C PRO A 29 -12.17 -9.60 -1.68
N MET A 30 -11.93 -10.78 -1.11
CA MET A 30 -10.65 -11.13 -0.49
C MET A 30 -9.46 -10.98 -1.46
N ARG A 31 -9.68 -11.23 -2.75
CA ARG A 31 -8.66 -11.12 -3.81
C ARG A 31 -9.24 -10.52 -5.07
N ARG A 32 -8.42 -9.71 -5.74
CA ARG A 32 -8.62 -9.19 -7.10
C ARG A 32 -7.28 -9.23 -7.84
N THR A 33 -6.72 -10.43 -7.98
CA THR A 33 -5.43 -10.61 -8.62
C THR A 33 -5.56 -10.36 -10.12
N ALA A 34 -4.74 -9.46 -10.67
CA ALA A 34 -4.64 -9.20 -12.10
C ALA A 34 -3.46 -9.98 -12.69
N ASP A 35 -3.59 -10.40 -13.96
CA ASP A 35 -2.48 -10.94 -14.74
C ASP A 35 -1.67 -9.80 -15.37
N THR A 36 -0.37 -9.78 -15.11
CA THR A 36 0.60 -8.80 -15.63
C THR A 36 1.48 -9.35 -16.74
N SER A 37 1.27 -10.61 -17.15
CA SER A 37 2.15 -11.33 -18.08
C SER A 37 2.34 -10.64 -19.44
N HIS A 38 1.31 -9.95 -19.94
CA HIS A 38 1.40 -9.22 -21.20
C HIS A 38 2.34 -8.00 -21.10
N PHE A 39 2.26 -7.24 -20.00
CA PHE A 39 3.11 -6.09 -19.75
C PHE A 39 4.57 -6.51 -19.59
N GLU A 40 4.82 -7.57 -18.82
CA GLU A 40 6.16 -8.11 -18.58
C GLU A 40 6.86 -8.58 -19.87
N LYS A 41 6.08 -9.14 -20.81
CA LYS A 41 6.60 -9.51 -22.14
C LYS A 41 6.99 -8.29 -22.99
N LEU A 42 6.21 -7.22 -22.92
CA LEU A 42 6.48 -5.99 -23.68
C LEU A 42 7.60 -5.16 -23.08
N HIS A 43 7.75 -5.19 -21.75
CA HIS A 43 8.69 -4.36 -21.01
C HIS A 43 9.49 -5.18 -19.98
N PRO A 44 10.35 -6.12 -20.43
CA PRO A 44 11.05 -7.05 -19.53
C PRO A 44 12.07 -6.36 -18.61
N SER A 45 12.57 -5.19 -19.00
CA SER A 45 13.54 -4.42 -18.21
C SER A 45 12.88 -3.44 -17.23
N PHE A 46 11.54 -3.37 -17.19
CA PHE A 46 10.85 -2.46 -16.30
C PHE A 46 11.01 -2.90 -14.84
N THR A 47 11.42 -1.98 -13.98
CA THR A 47 11.57 -2.23 -12.54
C THR A 47 10.58 -1.37 -11.77
N MET A 48 9.73 -2.02 -10.97
CA MET A 48 8.78 -1.34 -10.09
C MET A 48 9.51 -0.69 -8.91
N THR A 49 9.05 0.49 -8.49
CA THR A 49 9.47 1.07 -7.21
C THR A 49 9.03 0.17 -6.07
N LEU A 50 9.91 -0.06 -5.09
CA LEU A 50 9.58 -0.83 -3.90
C LEU A 50 8.44 -0.15 -3.12
N LEU A 51 7.44 -0.93 -2.72
CA LEU A 51 6.24 -0.43 -2.05
C LEU A 51 6.54 0.47 -0.81
N PRO A 52 7.46 0.12 0.11
CA PRO A 52 7.81 1.00 1.23
C PRO A 52 8.34 2.36 0.80
N THR A 53 9.16 2.40 -0.26
CA THR A 53 9.72 3.64 -0.82
C THR A 53 8.63 4.52 -1.38
N ALA A 54 7.75 3.95 -2.21
CA ALA A 54 6.65 4.70 -2.83
C ALA A 54 5.68 5.28 -1.79
N ILE A 55 5.37 4.51 -0.72
CA ILE A 55 4.53 5.00 0.37
C ILE A 55 5.18 6.16 1.12
N LYS A 56 6.48 6.06 1.42
CA LYS A 56 7.22 7.14 2.08
C LYS A 56 7.17 8.43 1.26
N GLU A 57 7.50 8.36 -0.03
CA GLU A 57 7.46 9.53 -0.94
C GLU A 57 6.05 10.14 -1.01
N THR A 58 5.02 9.29 -1.08
CA THR A 58 3.62 9.73 -1.10
C THR A 58 3.23 10.46 0.20
N LEU A 59 3.64 9.94 1.35
CA LEU A 59 3.35 10.55 2.65
C LEU A 59 4.11 11.87 2.86
N GLU A 60 5.36 11.95 2.40
CA GLU A 60 6.14 13.20 2.40
C GLU A 60 5.49 14.26 1.53
N TRP A 61 5.05 13.89 0.33
CA TRP A 61 4.28 14.77 -0.55
C TRP A 61 3.00 15.25 0.13
N TYR A 62 2.22 14.36 0.74
CA TYR A 62 0.99 14.72 1.44
C TYR A 62 1.23 15.72 2.58
N LYS A 63 2.28 15.51 3.40
CA LYS A 63 2.64 16.43 4.50
C LYS A 63 3.03 17.83 4.01
N LYS A 64 3.70 17.92 2.85
CA LYS A 64 4.16 19.19 2.28
C LYS A 64 3.03 20.05 1.70
N ASN A 65 1.95 19.41 1.25
CA ASN A 65 0.84 20.06 0.55
C ASN A 65 -0.45 20.16 1.38
N LYS A 66 -0.34 19.97 2.69
CA LYS A 66 -1.42 20.17 3.65
C LYS A 66 -1.36 21.57 4.24
#